data_AF-A0A0F9HGV3-F1
#
_entry.id   AF-A0A0F9HGV3-F1
#
_cell.length_a   1.000
_cell.length_b   1.000
_cell.length_c   1.000
_cell.angle_alpha   90.00
_cell.angle_beta   90.00
_cell.angle_gamma   90.00
#
_symmetry.space_group_name_H-M   'P 1'
#
loop_
_entity.id
_entity.type
_entity.pdbx_description
1 polymer ?
#
loop_
_entity_poly.entity_id
_entity_poly.type
_entity_poly.pdbx_seq_one_letter_code
_entity_poly.pdbx_strand_id
1 'polypeptide(L)'
;MTVTTQQEEVIKKSGYGISGDIGGIGRQTYYTPDGRRIRAIPNMRDYIMKDKDGKVIESGTRDANYDRGWLPIMPKDPKPHCDGCDNWHDTEEEVKTCITKKNSDAKRWEKWAKEKQKGEAFEQGKEMESMRVEMLELKGMVHELTQALKEKK
;
A
#
# COMPACT_ATOMS: atom_id res chain seq x y z
N MET A 1 6.90 -31.90 -0.34
CA MET A 1 7.40 -32.91 -1.29
C MET A 1 8.33 -32.23 -2.27
N THR A 2 9.58 -32.69 -2.34
CA THR A 2 10.63 -32.18 -3.22
C THR A 2 10.38 -32.64 -4.65
N VAL A 3 10.24 -31.68 -5.57
CA VAL A 3 10.13 -31.96 -7.01
C VAL A 3 11.47 -32.54 -7.48
N THR A 4 11.46 -33.62 -8.25
CA THR A 4 12.71 -34.22 -8.75
C THR A 4 13.35 -33.32 -9.81
N THR A 5 14.68 -33.35 -9.93
CA THR A 5 15.43 -32.53 -10.91
C THR A 5 14.95 -32.76 -12.36
N GLN A 6 14.57 -33.98 -12.71
CA GLN A 6 13.97 -34.29 -14.02
C GLN A 6 12.60 -33.62 -14.23
N GLN A 7 11.73 -33.60 -13.21
CA GLN A 7 10.45 -32.91 -13.28
C GLN A 7 10.63 -31.38 -13.39
N GLU A 8 11.66 -30.83 -12.75
CA GLU A 8 11.98 -29.41 -12.90
C GLU A 8 12.42 -29.04 -14.33
N GLU A 9 13.22 -29.88 -14.99
CA GLU A 9 13.66 -29.65 -16.37
C GLU A 9 12.50 -29.73 -17.36
N VAL A 10 11.56 -30.66 -17.16
CA VAL A 10 10.35 -30.77 -17.99
C VAL A 10 9.45 -29.55 -17.81
N ILE A 11 9.27 -29.06 -16.58
CA ILE A 11 8.51 -27.83 -16.30
C ILE A 11 9.21 -26.60 -16.92
N LYS A 12 10.55 -26.53 -16.84
CA LYS A 12 11.33 -25.45 -17.48
C LYS A 12 11.17 -25.45 -19.00
N LYS A 13 11.12 -26.63 -19.65
CA LYS A 13 10.93 -26.75 -21.11
C LYS A 13 9.51 -26.48 -21.59
N SER A 14 8.49 -26.81 -20.78
CA SER A 14 7.08 -26.72 -21.18
C SER A 14 6.39 -25.41 -20.79
N GLY A 15 6.98 -24.60 -19.89
CA GLY A 15 6.42 -23.32 -19.43
C GLY A 15 5.18 -23.46 -18.52
N TYR A 16 4.40 -24.51 -18.70
CA TYR A 16 3.26 -24.90 -17.88
C TYR A 16 3.69 -25.94 -16.84
N GLY A 17 3.64 -25.55 -15.58
CA GLY A 17 3.93 -26.47 -14.50
C GLY A 17 2.75 -27.38 -14.21
N ILE A 18 3.01 -28.69 -14.29
CA ILE A 18 2.18 -29.83 -13.87
C ILE A 18 1.19 -29.41 -12.77
N SER A 19 -0.09 -29.38 -13.12
CA SER A 19 -1.18 -29.53 -12.15
C SER A 19 -0.95 -30.88 -11.48
N GLY A 20 -0.63 -30.88 -10.19
CA GLY A 20 -0.50 -32.14 -9.44
C GLY A 20 -1.79 -32.95 -9.54
N ASP A 21 -1.72 -34.25 -9.24
CA ASP A 21 -2.77 -35.29 -9.26
C ASP A 21 -4.08 -34.97 -8.45
N ILE A 22 -4.39 -33.70 -8.19
CA ILE A 22 -5.54 -33.20 -7.43
C ILE A 22 -6.17 -31.99 -8.14
N GLY A 23 -6.36 -32.04 -9.47
CA GLY A 23 -7.22 -31.09 -10.20
C GLY A 23 -6.95 -29.60 -9.95
N GLY A 24 -5.70 -29.23 -9.65
CA GLY A 24 -5.34 -27.87 -9.26
C GLY A 24 -5.22 -26.93 -10.46
N ILE A 25 -5.48 -25.64 -10.27
CA ILE A 25 -5.29 -24.63 -11.31
C ILE A 25 -3.81 -24.63 -11.75
N GLY A 26 -3.57 -24.74 -13.06
CA GLY A 26 -2.23 -24.80 -13.64
C GLY A 26 -1.39 -23.59 -13.22
N ARG A 27 -0.19 -23.85 -12.71
CA ARG A 27 0.77 -22.80 -12.33
C ARG A 27 1.81 -22.62 -13.41
N GLN A 28 1.99 -21.40 -13.87
CA GLN A 28 3.04 -21.03 -14.81
C GLN A 28 4.28 -20.56 -14.04
N THR A 29 5.45 -20.74 -14.67
CA THR A 29 6.70 -20.16 -14.17
C THR A 29 6.85 -18.75 -14.73
N TYR A 30 7.12 -17.79 -13.85
CA TYR A 30 7.45 -16.41 -14.16
C TYR A 30 8.82 -16.07 -13.57
N TYR A 31 9.39 -14.97 -14.06
CA TYR A 31 10.64 -14.41 -13.59
C TYR A 31 10.43 -12.94 -13.27
N THR A 32 10.87 -12.48 -12.12
CA THR A 32 10.88 -11.05 -11.83
C THR A 32 12.02 -10.35 -12.59
N PRO A 33 11.97 -9.02 -12.78
CA PRO A 33 13.06 -8.28 -13.41
C PRO A 33 14.42 -8.44 -12.72
N ASP A 34 14.47 -8.69 -11.42
CA ASP A 34 15.70 -9.01 -10.66
C ASP A 34 16.10 -10.51 -10.73
N GLY A 35 15.43 -11.31 -11.55
CA GLY A 35 15.83 -12.70 -11.84
C GLY A 35 15.28 -13.77 -10.89
N ARG A 36 14.43 -13.43 -9.92
CA ARG A 36 13.78 -14.42 -9.04
C ARG A 36 12.75 -15.22 -9.82
N ARG A 37 12.74 -16.54 -9.61
CA ARG A 37 11.75 -17.46 -10.20
C ARG A 37 10.50 -17.53 -9.31
N ILE A 38 9.33 -17.30 -9.91
CA ILE A 38 8.03 -17.38 -9.24
C ILE A 38 7.17 -18.44 -9.93
N ARG A 39 6.50 -19.31 -9.16
CA ARG A 39 5.45 -20.21 -9.68
C ARG A 39 4.09 -19.75 -9.18
N ALA A 40 3.32 -19.14 -10.08
CA ALA A 40 2.03 -18.56 -9.77
C ALA A 40 0.95 -19.04 -10.75
N ILE A 41 -0.30 -18.84 -10.37
CA ILE A 41 -1.44 -19.04 -11.27
C ILE A 41 -1.51 -17.82 -12.21
N PRO A 42 -1.72 -18.01 -13.53
CA PRO A 42 -2.00 -16.91 -14.44
C PRO A 42 -3.17 -16.05 -13.97
N ASN A 43 -2.97 -14.74 -13.89
CA ASN A 43 -3.98 -13.79 -13.43
C ASN A 43 -4.68 -13.19 -14.64
N MET A 44 -5.50 -13.99 -15.31
CA MET A 44 -6.22 -13.57 -16.51
C MET A 44 -7.23 -12.47 -16.18
N ARG A 45 -7.10 -11.32 -16.85
CA ARG A 45 -8.00 -10.17 -16.73
C ARG A 45 -8.37 -9.64 -18.09
N ASP A 46 -9.62 -9.24 -18.23
CA ASP A 46 -10.08 -8.51 -19.40
C ASP A 46 -9.62 -7.06 -19.33
N TYR A 47 -9.19 -6.51 -20.46
CA TYR A 47 -8.82 -5.12 -20.60
C TYR A 47 -9.57 -4.48 -21.76
N ILE A 48 -9.80 -3.18 -21.63
CA ILE A 48 -10.38 -2.33 -22.67
C ILE A 48 -9.54 -1.05 -22.70
N MET A 49 -8.87 -0.81 -23.82
CA MET A 49 -8.25 0.47 -24.11
C MET A 49 -9.22 1.33 -24.90
N LYS A 50 -9.39 2.57 -24.46
CA LYS A 50 -10.22 3.58 -25.11
C LYS A 50 -9.35 4.74 -25.57
N ASP A 51 -9.72 5.36 -26.68
CA ASP A 51 -9.14 6.63 -27.09
C ASP A 51 -9.63 7.79 -26.19
N LYS A 52 -9.14 9.00 -26.47
CA LYS A 52 -9.51 10.23 -25.75
C LYS A 52 -10.99 10.57 -25.86
N ASP A 53 -11.65 10.09 -26.90
CA ASP A 53 -13.07 10.30 -27.19
C ASP A 53 -13.96 9.19 -26.61
N GLY A 54 -13.37 8.24 -25.87
CA GLY A 54 -14.06 7.16 -25.18
C GLY A 54 -14.42 5.96 -26.06
N LYS A 55 -13.99 5.93 -27.32
CA LYS A 55 -14.19 4.80 -28.24
C LYS A 55 -13.16 3.71 -27.97
N VAL A 56 -13.62 2.46 -27.94
CA VAL A 56 -12.76 1.29 -27.72
C VAL A 56 -11.83 1.12 -28.93
N ILE A 57 -10.53 1.15 -28.67
CA ILE A 57 -9.48 0.93 -29.67
C ILE A 57 -8.93 -0.49 -29.60
N GLU A 58 -8.95 -1.12 -28.41
CA GLU A 58 -8.47 -2.48 -28.20
C GLU A 58 -9.17 -3.11 -27.01
N SER A 59 -9.48 -4.40 -27.08
CA SER A 59 -9.95 -5.17 -25.94
C SER A 59 -9.53 -6.62 -26.06
N GLY A 60 -9.30 -7.27 -24.94
CA GLY A 60 -8.95 -8.69 -24.90
C GLY A 60 -8.74 -9.18 -23.48
N THR A 61 -8.24 -10.40 -23.34
CA THR A 61 -7.86 -10.98 -22.05
C THR A 61 -6.34 -11.10 -21.98
N ARG A 62 -5.72 -10.64 -20.89
CA ARG A 62 -4.28 -10.74 -20.67
C ARG A 62 -3.95 -11.23 -19.27
N ASP A 63 -2.78 -11.83 -19.10
CA ASP A 63 -2.28 -12.19 -17.78
C ASP A 63 -1.70 -10.95 -17.08
N ALA A 64 -2.39 -10.47 -16.06
CA ALA A 64 -2.00 -9.32 -15.26
C ALA A 64 -0.76 -9.57 -14.38
N ASN A 65 -0.21 -10.78 -14.36
CA ASN A 65 1.14 -10.99 -13.82
C ASN A 65 2.20 -10.25 -14.66
N TYR A 66 1.99 -10.08 -15.97
CA TYR A 66 2.87 -9.28 -16.82
C TYR A 66 2.77 -7.78 -16.50
N ASP A 67 1.61 -7.30 -16.02
CA ASP A 67 1.43 -5.92 -15.57
C ASP A 67 2.25 -5.61 -14.30
N ARG A 68 2.59 -6.63 -13.51
CA ARG A 68 3.51 -6.53 -12.36
C ARG A 68 4.99 -6.51 -12.77
N GLY A 69 5.27 -6.53 -14.07
CA GLY A 69 6.63 -6.61 -14.59
C GLY A 69 7.23 -8.01 -14.57
N TRP A 70 6.45 -9.05 -14.25
CA TRP A 70 6.95 -10.42 -14.34
C TRP A 70 7.14 -10.82 -15.81
N LEU A 71 8.07 -11.73 -16.05
CA LEU A 71 8.53 -12.14 -17.36
C LEU A 71 8.28 -13.64 -17.56
N PRO A 72 7.94 -14.09 -18.77
CA PRO A 72 7.80 -15.52 -19.06
C PRO A 72 9.16 -16.24 -19.14
N ILE A 73 10.25 -15.49 -19.31
CA ILE A 73 11.62 -16.00 -19.49
C ILE A 73 12.55 -15.24 -18.54
N MET A 74 13.59 -15.91 -18.07
CA MET A 74 14.61 -15.30 -17.21
C MET A 74 15.25 -14.08 -17.90
N PRO A 75 15.30 -12.91 -17.24
CA PRO A 75 15.97 -11.74 -17.80
C PRO A 75 17.47 -12.01 -17.95
N LYS A 76 18.07 -11.52 -19.04
CA LYS A 76 19.53 -11.60 -19.27
C LYS A 76 20.29 -10.62 -18.39
N ASP A 77 19.74 -9.42 -18.24
CA ASP A 77 20.29 -8.33 -17.44
C ASP A 77 19.29 -8.02 -16.31
N PRO A 78 19.48 -8.58 -15.11
CA PRO A 78 18.55 -8.38 -14.00
C PRO A 78 18.58 -6.94 -13.51
N LYS A 79 17.39 -6.37 -13.31
CA LYS A 79 17.21 -5.03 -12.74
C LYS A 79 17.32 -5.08 -11.21
N PRO A 80 17.97 -4.11 -10.54
CA PRO A 80 17.97 -4.05 -9.09
C PRO A 80 16.57 -3.80 -8.53
N HIS A 81 16.20 -4.56 -7.50
CA HIS A 81 14.97 -4.36 -6.74
C HIS A 81 15.19 -3.30 -5.65
N CYS A 82 14.19 -2.44 -5.44
CA CYS A 82 14.24 -1.37 -4.46
C CYS A 82 13.30 -1.64 -3.30
N ASP A 83 13.86 -1.93 -2.13
CA ASP A 83 13.11 -2.06 -0.87
C ASP A 83 12.37 -0.77 -0.46
N GLY A 84 12.74 0.36 -1.06
CA GLY A 84 12.08 1.64 -0.87
C GLY A 84 10.67 1.67 -1.46
N CYS A 85 10.50 1.24 -2.71
CA CYS A 85 9.22 1.34 -3.43
C CYS A 85 8.63 -0.01 -3.84
N ASP A 86 9.32 -1.11 -3.52
CA ASP A 86 9.01 -2.49 -3.92
C ASP A 86 8.94 -2.71 -5.44
N ASN A 87 9.56 -1.80 -6.22
CA ASN A 87 9.69 -1.90 -7.66
C ASN A 87 11.15 -2.12 -8.07
N TRP A 88 11.35 -2.32 -9.37
CA TRP A 88 12.67 -2.45 -9.98
C TRP A 88 13.10 -1.15 -10.66
N HIS A 89 14.36 -0.80 -10.50
CA HIS A 89 14.98 0.38 -11.14
C HIS A 89 15.95 -0.07 -12.23
N ASP A 90 16.40 0.85 -13.07
CA ASP A 90 17.39 0.50 -14.10
C ASP A 90 18.81 0.45 -13.53
N THR A 91 19.10 1.19 -12.45
CA THR A 91 20.42 1.24 -11.82
C THR A 91 20.37 1.25 -10.28
N GLU A 92 21.46 0.85 -9.63
CA GLU A 92 21.62 0.91 -8.18
C GLU A 92 21.62 2.35 -7.64
N GLU A 93 22.10 3.31 -8.44
CA GLU A 93 22.04 4.73 -8.13
C GLU A 93 20.59 5.20 -7.99
N GLU A 94 19.71 4.79 -8.90
CA GLU A 94 18.28 5.11 -8.83
C GLU A 94 17.61 4.51 -7.58
N VAL A 95 17.97 3.27 -7.22
CA VAL A 95 17.50 2.64 -5.98
C VAL A 95 17.88 3.49 -4.77
N LYS A 96 19.15 3.90 -4.68
CA LYS A 96 19.65 4.75 -3.58
C LYS A 96 18.92 6.10 -3.54
N THR A 97 18.71 6.75 -4.68
CA THR A 97 17.98 8.02 -4.75
C THR A 97 16.51 7.85 -4.35
N CYS A 98 15.87 6.74 -4.73
CA CYS A 98 14.50 6.42 -4.34
C CYS A 98 14.38 6.27 -2.82
N ILE A 99 15.25 5.47 -2.21
CA ILE A 99 15.25 5.22 -0.75
C ILE A 99 15.54 6.50 0.02
N THR A 100 16.54 7.29 -0.40
CA THR A 100 16.88 8.55 0.28
C THR A 100 15.75 9.56 0.20
N LYS A 101 15.07 9.69 -0.96
CA LYS A 101 13.89 10.53 -1.11
C LYS A 101 12.76 10.10 -0.17
N LYS A 102 12.42 8.81 -0.16
CA LYS A 102 11.39 8.26 0.74
C LYS A 102 11.70 8.54 2.21
N ASN A 103 12.94 8.37 2.63
CA ASN A 103 13.38 8.66 4.00
C ASN A 103 13.29 10.16 4.34
N SER A 104 13.64 11.03 3.39
CA SER A 104 13.50 12.48 3.58
C SER A 104 12.04 12.92 3.68
N ASP A 105 11.17 12.35 2.85
CA ASP A 105 9.73 12.59 2.91
C ASP A 105 9.18 12.09 4.25
N ALA A 106 9.52 10.87 4.68
CA ALA A 106 9.08 10.32 5.97
C ALA A 106 9.45 11.24 7.14
N LYS A 107 10.68 11.77 7.19
CA LYS A 107 11.09 12.76 8.19
C LYS A 107 10.28 14.04 8.13
N ARG A 108 9.95 14.53 6.93
CA ARG A 108 9.09 15.71 6.74
C ARG A 108 7.68 15.45 7.28
N TRP A 109 7.11 14.29 6.95
CA TRP A 109 5.78 13.88 7.43
C TRP A 109 5.75 13.70 8.95
N GLU A 110 6.78 13.11 9.56
CA GLU A 110 6.90 12.99 11.01
C GLU A 110 6.98 14.36 11.69
N LYS A 111 7.76 15.29 11.14
CA LYS A 111 7.84 16.65 11.68
C LYS A 111 6.49 17.35 11.60
N TRP A 112 5.84 17.29 10.43
CA TRP A 112 4.51 17.85 10.22
C TRP A 112 3.48 17.24 11.17
N ALA A 113 3.49 15.91 11.36
CA ALA A 113 2.58 15.22 12.27
C ALA A 113 2.78 15.66 13.73
N LYS A 114 4.04 15.83 14.19
CA LYS A 114 4.35 16.34 15.53
C LYS A 114 3.89 17.78 15.73
N GLU A 115 4.08 18.64 14.73
CA GLU A 115 3.62 20.03 14.78
C GLU A 115 2.09 20.11 14.82
N LYS A 116 1.42 19.30 14.00
CA LYS A 116 -0.05 19.22 13.99
C LYS A 116 -0.62 18.73 15.32
N GLN A 117 -0.06 17.67 15.90
CA GLN A 117 -0.46 17.18 17.22
C GLN A 117 -0.27 18.22 18.33
N LYS A 118 0.84 18.98 18.30
CA LYS A 118 1.05 20.08 19.25
C LYS A 118 0.02 21.20 19.08
N GLY A 119 -0.30 21.55 17.84
CA GLY A 119 -1.34 22.54 17.54
C GLY A 119 -2.72 22.08 18.01
N GLU A 120 -3.11 20.85 17.70
CA GLU A 120 -4.38 20.25 18.13
C GLU A 120 -4.46 20.14 19.66
N ALA A 121 -3.39 19.71 20.33
CA ALA A 121 -3.35 19.66 21.79
C ALA A 121 -3.44 21.06 22.44
N PHE A 122 -2.85 22.07 21.82
CA PHE A 122 -2.93 23.46 22.28
C PHE A 122 -4.35 24.03 22.13
N GLU A 123 -5.01 23.78 21.01
CA GLU A 123 -6.40 24.21 20.78
C GLU A 123 -7.37 23.47 21.70
N GLN A 124 -7.22 22.14 21.89
CA GLN A 124 -7.99 21.39 22.88
C GLN A 124 -7.79 21.92 24.31
N GLY A 125 -6.57 22.34 24.66
CA GLY A 125 -6.28 22.98 25.94
C GLY A 125 -7.03 24.29 26.15
N LYS A 126 -7.14 25.12 25.10
CA LYS A 126 -7.93 26.36 25.14
C LYS A 126 -9.44 26.09 25.26
N GLU A 127 -9.95 25.14 24.48
CA GLU A 127 -11.38 24.77 24.55
C GLU A 127 -11.75 24.23 25.93
N MET A 128 -10.89 23.39 26.52
CA MET A 128 -11.05 22.89 27.89
C MET A 128 -11.07 24.01 28.92
N GLU A 129 -10.20 25.01 28.79
CA GLU A 129 -10.19 26.16 29.71
C GLU A 129 -11.43 27.04 29.53
N SER A 130 -11.88 27.28 28.29
CA SER A 130 -13.15 27.98 28.02
C SER A 130 -14.33 27.28 28.69
N MET A 131 -14.46 25.96 28.50
CA MET A 131 -15.50 25.16 29.14
C MET A 131 -15.41 25.19 30.67
N ARG A 132 -14.19 25.22 31.23
CA ARG A 132 -13.97 25.34 32.68
C ARG A 132 -14.49 26.67 33.22
N VAL A 133 -14.24 27.77 32.52
CA VAL A 133 -14.74 29.10 32.88
C VAL A 133 -16.26 29.12 32.81
N GLU A 134 -16.85 28.67 31.71
CA GLU A 134 -18.32 28.61 31.55
C GLU A 134 -18.98 27.74 32.64
N MET A 135 -18.38 26.60 33.00
CA MET A 135 -18.87 25.77 34.11
C MET A 135 -18.82 26.47 35.47
N LEU A 136 -17.78 27.28 35.73
CA LEU A 136 -17.67 28.03 36.97
C LEU A 136 -18.74 29.13 37.05
N GLU A 137 -18.99 29.83 35.95
CA GLU A 137 -20.07 30.82 35.85
C GLU A 137 -21.45 30.18 36.05
N LEU A 138 -21.73 29.06 35.36
CA LEU A 138 -22.94 28.27 35.56
C LEU A 138 -23.12 27.82 37.01
N LYS A 139 -22.04 27.34 37.64
CA LYS A 139 -22.08 26.93 39.05
C LYS A 139 -22.37 28.10 39.98
N GLY A 140 -21.85 29.29 39.69
CA GLY A 140 -22.16 30.53 40.39
C GLY A 140 -23.65 30.88 40.28
N MET A 141 -24.19 30.95 39.06
CA MET A 141 -25.61 31.23 38.82
C MET A 141 -26.54 30.23 39.50
N VAL A 142 -26.20 28.93 39.47
CA VAL A 142 -26.97 27.90 40.17
C VAL A 142 -26.93 28.14 41.68
N HIS A 143 -25.77 28.50 42.24
CA HIS A 143 -25.66 28.79 43.67
C HIS A 143 -26.54 29.97 44.09
N GLU A 144 -26.53 31.06 43.33
CA GLU A 144 -27.37 32.24 43.55
C GLU A 144 -28.86 31.89 43.48
N LEU A 145 -29.29 31.13 42.46
CA LEU A 145 -30.67 30.64 42.35
C LEU A 145 -31.06 29.78 43.55
N THR A 146 -30.15 28.94 44.02
CA THR A 146 -30.40 28.06 45.18
C THR A 146 -30.55 28.87 46.47
N GLN A 147 -29.75 29.93 46.66
CA GLN A 147 -29.87 30.84 47.79
C GLN A 147 -31.18 31.64 47.74
N ALA A 148 -31.51 32.22 46.58
CA ALA A 148 -32.76 32.95 46.39
C ALA A 148 -34.02 32.08 46.63
N LEU A 149 -33.96 30.79 46.30
CA LEU A 149 -35.03 29.83 46.61
C LEU A 149 -35.12 29.49 48.10
N LYS A 150 -34.00 29.53 48.84
CA LYS A 150 -34.00 29.32 50.30
C LYS A 150 -34.55 30.52 51.05
N GLU A 151 -34.29 31.74 50.60
CA GLU A 151 -34.79 32.97 51.22
C GLU A 151 -36.28 33.22 50.98
N LYS A 152 -36.88 32.57 49.97
CA LYS A 152 -38.32 32.64 49.67
C LYS A 152 -39.17 31.59 50.39
N LYS A 153 -38.57 30.74 51.23
CA LYS A 153 -39.28 29.77 52.09
C LYS A 153 -39.28 30.25 53.53
#